data_AF-A0A2D4PN78-F1
#
_entry.id   AF-A0A2D4PN78-F1
#
_cell.length_a   1.000
_cell.length_b   1.000
_cell.length_c   1.000
_cell.angle_alpha   90.00
_cell.angle_beta   90.00
_cell.angle_gamma   90.00
#
_symmetry.space_group_name_H-M   'P 1'
#
loop_
_entity.id
_entity.type
_entity.pdbx_description
1 polymer ?
#
loop_
_entity_poly.entity_id
_entity_poly.type
_entity_poly.pdbx_seq_one_letter_code
_entity_poly.pdbx_strand_id
1 'polypeptide(L)'
;MSLQDQVRFVKNITSWKEMKPGFYHGHISFLDFAKFGVKKKPIYINVIRDPIERLVSYYYFLRFGDDYRPGLRRRKQGDKKTFDECVAAGGSDCAPEKLWLQIPFFCGHSSECWNVGSRWALEQAKYNLINEYFLVGVTEELEDFIMLLEAALPRFFRGATELYRTGKKSHLRKTTEKK
;
A
#
# COMPACT_ATOMS: atom_id res chain seq x y z
N MET A 1 1.14 -14.48 3.92
CA MET A 1 -0.18 -15.12 4.12
C MET A 1 -0.08 -16.58 3.67
N SER A 2 -0.53 -17.53 4.49
CA SER A 2 -0.49 -18.96 4.14
C SER A 2 -1.42 -19.29 2.97
N LEU A 3 -1.24 -20.44 2.30
CA LEU A 3 -2.16 -20.87 1.25
C LEU A 3 -3.59 -21.09 1.79
N GLN A 4 -3.73 -21.60 3.02
CA GLN A 4 -5.03 -21.79 3.66
C GLN A 4 -5.76 -20.45 3.87
N ASP A 5 -5.03 -19.43 4.32
CA ASP A 5 -5.58 -18.08 4.48
C ASP A 5 -5.92 -17.44 3.13
N GLN A 6 -5.12 -17.68 2.09
CA GLN A 6 -5.44 -17.24 0.72
C GLN A 6 -6.76 -17.84 0.24
N VAL A 7 -6.94 -19.16 0.38
CA VAL A 7 -8.20 -19.84 0.02
C VAL A 7 -9.38 -19.27 0.81
N ARG A 8 -9.22 -19.07 2.12
CA ARG A 8 -10.27 -18.50 2.98
C ARG A 8 -10.61 -17.08 2.55
N PHE A 9 -9.61 -16.25 2.30
CA PHE A 9 -9.79 -14.87 1.87
C PHE A 9 -10.53 -14.80 0.53
N VAL A 10 -10.08 -15.56 -0.48
CA VAL A 10 -10.73 -15.61 -1.79
C VAL A 10 -12.17 -16.08 -1.68
N LYS A 11 -12.44 -17.13 -0.89
CA LYS A 11 -13.81 -17.60 -0.62
C LYS A 11 -14.66 -16.48 -0.04
N ASN A 12 -14.20 -15.83 1.03
CA ASN A 12 -14.94 -14.76 1.69
C ASN A 12 -15.27 -13.61 0.72
N ILE A 13 -14.29 -13.10 -0.01
CA ILE A 13 -14.50 -11.97 -0.94
C ILE A 13 -15.46 -12.35 -2.07
N THR A 14 -15.43 -13.59 -2.54
CA THR A 14 -16.25 -14.03 -3.68
C THR A 14 -17.63 -14.56 -3.31
N SER A 15 -17.84 -15.10 -2.10
CA SER A 15 -19.13 -15.68 -1.70
C SER A 15 -19.95 -14.83 -0.74
N TRP A 16 -19.35 -13.88 -0.02
CA TRP A 16 -20.05 -13.03 0.94
C TRP A 16 -20.91 -11.99 0.21
N LYS A 17 -22.19 -12.29 -0.03
CA LYS A 17 -23.09 -11.48 -0.86
C LYS A 17 -23.52 -10.20 -0.16
N GLU A 18 -23.73 -10.26 1.15
CA GLU A 18 -24.19 -9.16 1.99
C GLU A 18 -23.20 -7.99 2.03
N MET A 19 -21.92 -8.27 1.74
CA MET A 19 -20.86 -7.26 1.66
C MET A 19 -20.71 -6.66 0.26
N LYS A 20 -21.58 -7.00 -0.71
CA LYS A 20 -21.42 -6.56 -2.11
C LYS A 20 -22.41 -5.45 -2.50
N PRO A 21 -21.95 -4.39 -3.19
CA PRO A 21 -20.56 -4.10 -3.56
C PRO A 21 -19.71 -3.74 -2.34
N GLY A 22 -18.49 -4.29 -2.27
CA GLY A 22 -17.61 -4.17 -1.11
C GLY A 22 -16.25 -3.56 -1.46
N PHE A 23 -15.71 -2.77 -0.55
CA PHE A 23 -14.38 -2.17 -0.66
C PHE A 23 -13.48 -2.74 0.44
N TYR A 24 -12.57 -3.64 0.06
CA TYR A 24 -11.65 -4.30 0.98
C TYR A 24 -10.27 -3.67 0.88
N HIS A 25 -9.69 -3.26 2.01
CA HIS A 25 -8.38 -2.62 2.08
C HIS A 25 -7.53 -3.24 3.18
N GLY A 26 -6.21 -3.26 2.99
CA GLY A 26 -5.27 -3.79 3.98
C GLY A 26 -3.85 -3.95 3.45
N HIS A 27 -2.90 -4.20 4.36
CA HIS A 27 -1.51 -4.47 4.00
C HIS A 27 -1.34 -5.94 3.57
N ILE A 28 -1.84 -6.26 2.38
CA ILE A 28 -1.77 -7.59 1.77
C ILE A 28 -1.16 -7.43 0.38
N SER A 29 -0.11 -8.19 0.06
CA SER A 29 0.47 -8.23 -1.29
C SER A 29 -0.54 -8.77 -2.31
N PHE A 30 -0.29 -8.55 -3.59
CA PHE A 30 -1.13 -9.03 -4.68
C PHE A 30 -1.45 -10.52 -4.52
N LEU A 31 -2.74 -10.85 -4.58
CA LEU A 31 -3.24 -12.21 -4.54
C LEU A 31 -3.97 -12.48 -5.85
N ASP A 32 -3.48 -13.47 -6.60
CA ASP A 32 -4.08 -13.83 -7.86
C ASP A 32 -5.33 -14.70 -7.63
N PHE A 33 -6.51 -14.09 -7.78
CA PHE A 33 -7.79 -14.77 -7.64
C PHE A 33 -8.04 -15.79 -8.75
N ALA A 34 -7.41 -15.66 -9.93
CA ALA A 34 -7.61 -16.61 -11.04
C ALA A 34 -7.10 -18.01 -10.68
N LYS A 35 -6.04 -18.10 -9.86
CA LYS A 35 -5.51 -19.38 -9.34
C LYS A 35 -6.52 -20.20 -8.54
N PHE A 36 -7.62 -19.60 -8.10
CA PHE A 36 -8.65 -20.23 -7.26
C PHE A 36 -9.94 -20.52 -8.00
N GLY A 37 -9.97 -20.37 -9.34
CA GLY A 37 -11.13 -20.75 -10.17
C GLY A 37 -12.40 -19.92 -9.89
N VAL A 38 -12.24 -18.65 -9.51
CA VAL A 38 -13.38 -17.78 -9.21
C VAL A 38 -14.11 -17.34 -10.48
N LYS A 39 -15.45 -17.23 -10.41
CA LYS A 39 -16.26 -16.77 -11.55
C LYS A 39 -16.04 -15.30 -11.92
N LYS A 40 -15.74 -14.45 -10.92
CA LYS A 40 -15.52 -13.01 -11.10
C LYS A 40 -14.35 -12.56 -10.25
N LYS A 41 -13.31 -12.01 -10.89
CA LYS A 41 -12.18 -11.39 -10.20
C LYS A 41 -12.60 -10.09 -9.52
N PRO A 42 -12.02 -9.74 -8.35
CA PRO A 42 -12.17 -8.41 -7.78
C PRO A 42 -11.44 -7.38 -8.66
N ILE A 43 -11.77 -6.10 -8.47
CA ILE A 43 -11.03 -4.99 -9.07
C ILE A 43 -9.91 -4.61 -8.10
N TYR A 44 -8.67 -4.63 -8.58
CA TYR A 44 -7.52 -4.15 -7.82
C TYR A 44 -7.21 -2.69 -8.18
N ILE A 45 -6.99 -1.86 -7.16
CA ILE A 45 -6.44 -0.51 -7.30
C ILE A 45 -5.36 -0.34 -6.24
N ASN A 46 -4.43 0.60 -6.45
CA ASN A 46 -3.42 0.91 -5.44
C ASN A 46 -2.88 2.33 -5.60
N VAL A 47 -2.11 2.78 -4.62
CA VAL A 47 -1.34 4.03 -4.69
C VAL A 47 0.08 3.74 -4.20
N ILE A 48 1.07 4.12 -4.99
CA ILE A 48 2.49 4.01 -4.64
C ILE A 48 3.10 5.38 -4.37
N ARG A 49 4.36 5.38 -3.93
CA ARG A 49 5.13 6.59 -3.65
C ARG A 49 6.58 6.39 -4.06
N ASP A 50 7.33 7.48 -4.24
CA ASP A 50 8.79 7.40 -4.30
C ASP A 50 9.36 6.47 -3.18
N PRO A 51 10.21 5.49 -3.53
CA PRO A 51 10.70 4.51 -2.57
C PRO A 51 11.45 5.11 -1.38
N ILE A 52 12.25 6.17 -1.61
CA ILE A 52 13.07 6.82 -0.58
C ILE A 52 12.16 7.65 0.31
N GLU A 53 11.32 8.52 -0.26
CA GLU A 53 10.40 9.34 0.54
C GLU A 53 9.46 8.49 1.39
N ARG A 54 8.98 7.37 0.85
CA ARG A 54 8.17 6.41 1.60
C ARG A 54 8.95 5.81 2.77
N LEU A 55 10.21 5.43 2.55
CA LEU A 55 11.06 4.88 3.61
C LEU A 55 11.36 5.92 4.69
N VAL A 56 11.71 7.16 4.30
CA VAL A 56 11.93 8.28 5.22
C VAL A 56 10.66 8.56 6.04
N SER A 57 9.49 8.57 5.39
CA SER A 57 8.21 8.75 6.09
C SER A 57 7.95 7.63 7.10
N TYR A 58 8.26 6.38 6.75
CA TYR A 58 8.11 5.24 7.66
C TYR A 58 9.12 5.29 8.81
N TYR A 59 10.36 5.70 8.55
CA TYR A 59 11.43 5.84 9.54
C TYR A 59 11.01 6.81 10.65
N TYR A 60 10.51 7.97 10.28
CA TYR A 60 10.05 8.98 11.24
C TYR A 60 8.70 8.64 11.87
N PHE A 61 7.81 7.96 11.15
CA PHE A 61 6.57 7.43 11.72
C PHE A 61 6.84 6.50 12.92
N LEU A 62 7.87 5.64 12.85
CA LEU A 62 8.21 4.76 13.98
C LEU A 62 8.76 5.50 15.21
N ARG A 63 9.24 6.73 15.05
CA ARG A 63 9.87 7.57 16.09
C ARG A 63 8.92 8.59 16.69
N PHE A 64 8.08 9.21 15.85
CA PHE A 64 7.24 10.34 16.24
C PHE A 64 5.74 10.08 16.09
N GLY A 65 5.35 8.98 15.44
CA GLY A 65 3.95 8.62 15.25
C GLY A 65 3.28 9.39 14.12
N ASP A 66 1.96 9.45 14.21
CA ASP A 66 1.08 10.12 13.28
C ASP A 66 0.11 11.03 14.04
N ASP A 67 -0.46 12.00 13.33
CA ASP A 67 -1.47 12.94 13.82
C ASP A 67 -2.87 12.33 13.95
N TYR A 68 -3.08 11.14 13.39
CA TYR A 68 -4.38 10.46 13.37
C TYR A 68 -4.66 9.70 14.68
N ARG A 69 -3.64 9.10 15.30
CA ARG A 69 -3.69 8.39 16.58
C ARG A 69 -2.49 8.81 17.45
N PRO A 70 -2.48 10.07 17.93
CA PRO A 70 -1.31 10.65 18.61
C PRO A 70 -0.99 10.00 19.96
N GLY A 71 -1.99 9.40 20.63
CA GLY A 71 -1.80 8.73 21.93
C GLY A 71 -1.09 7.37 21.84
N LEU A 72 -0.81 6.85 20.63
CA LEU A 72 -0.16 5.55 20.49
C LEU A 72 1.36 5.67 20.46
N ARG A 73 1.99 5.08 21.47
CA ARG A 73 3.45 4.90 21.52
C ARG A 73 3.91 3.95 20.41
N ARG A 74 4.80 4.46 19.57
CA ARG A 74 5.39 3.68 18.46
C ARG A 74 6.60 2.90 18.93
N ARG A 75 6.93 1.84 18.18
CA ARG A 75 7.96 0.86 18.55
C ARG A 75 9.33 1.50 18.83
N LYS A 76 9.67 2.58 18.13
CA LYS A 76 10.97 3.27 18.26
C LYS A 76 10.82 4.69 18.80
N GLN A 77 9.73 4.98 19.52
CA GLN A 77 9.52 6.30 20.09
C GLN A 77 10.60 6.65 21.13
N GLY A 78 11.20 7.82 20.97
CA GLY A 78 12.32 8.31 21.79
C GLY A 78 13.70 8.18 21.13
N ASP A 79 13.81 7.44 20.01
CA ASP A 79 15.00 7.49 19.17
C ASP A 79 15.04 8.83 18.42
N LYS A 80 16.07 9.62 18.71
CA LYS A 80 16.27 10.98 18.16
C LYS A 80 17.16 11.02 16.92
N LYS A 81 17.76 9.88 16.54
CA LYS A 81 18.66 9.81 15.38
C LYS A 81 17.91 10.21 14.11
N THR A 82 18.51 11.06 13.30
CA THR A 82 17.93 11.46 12.01
C THR A 82 18.11 10.35 10.96
N PHE A 83 17.37 10.46 9.84
CA PHE A 83 17.53 9.51 8.75
C PHE A 83 18.97 9.56 8.18
N ASP A 84 19.54 10.75 7.98
CA ASP A 84 20.89 10.93 7.46
C ASP A 84 21.96 10.35 8.40
N GLU A 85 21.82 10.59 9.71
CA GLU A 85 22.70 9.98 10.71
C GLU A 85 22.58 8.46 10.72
N CYS A 86 21.38 7.92 10.50
CA CYS A 86 21.18 6.50 10.34
C CYS A 86 21.94 5.96 9.12
N VAL A 87 21.82 6.62 7.96
CA VAL A 87 22.48 6.19 6.72
C VAL A 87 23.99 6.25 6.87
N ALA A 88 24.54 7.36 7.38
CA ALA A 88 25.97 7.54 7.60
C ALA A 88 26.54 6.48 8.58
N ALA A 89 25.75 6.05 9.56
CA ALA A 89 26.14 5.03 10.52
C ALA A 89 25.85 3.58 10.08
N GLY A 90 25.36 3.35 8.85
CA GLY A 90 24.99 2.00 8.38
C GLY A 90 23.84 1.37 9.17
N GLY A 91 22.86 2.16 9.60
CA GLY A 91 21.76 1.72 10.44
C GLY A 91 20.75 0.80 9.74
N SER A 92 20.17 -0.15 10.48
CA SER A 92 19.29 -1.19 9.90
C SER A 92 17.90 -0.71 9.47
N ASP A 93 17.40 0.40 10.01
CA ASP A 93 16.09 0.97 9.63
C ASP A 93 16.12 1.76 8.32
N CYS A 94 17.31 2.21 7.91
CA CYS A 94 17.56 3.04 6.72
C CYS A 94 18.38 2.28 5.67
N ALA A 95 18.65 1.00 5.89
CA ALA A 95 19.43 0.16 4.98
C ALA A 95 18.71 -0.02 3.63
N PRO A 96 19.44 -0.18 2.51
CA PRO A 96 18.85 -0.25 1.17
C PRO A 96 17.79 -1.36 1.01
N GLU A 97 17.91 -2.47 1.74
CA GLU A 97 16.95 -3.57 1.70
C GLU A 97 15.56 -3.13 2.19
N LYS A 98 15.45 -2.05 2.98
CA LYS A 98 14.17 -1.48 3.43
C LYS A 98 13.41 -0.72 2.33
N LEU A 99 14.06 -0.44 1.20
CA LEU A 99 13.40 0.07 0.00
C LEU A 99 12.57 -1.03 -0.69
N TRP A 100 12.93 -2.31 -0.49
CA TRP A 100 12.28 -3.46 -1.10
C TRP A 100 10.93 -3.80 -0.45
N LEU A 101 9.92 -2.99 -0.76
CA LEU A 101 8.55 -3.16 -0.25
C LEU A 101 7.51 -3.13 -1.35
N GLN A 102 7.52 -2.09 -2.19
CA GLN A 102 6.47 -1.92 -3.20
C GLN A 102 6.52 -3.03 -4.25
N ILE A 103 7.72 -3.45 -4.68
CA ILE A 103 7.89 -4.56 -5.64
C ILE A 103 7.23 -5.85 -5.12
N PRO A 104 7.56 -6.39 -3.93
CA PRO A 104 6.86 -7.56 -3.38
C PRO A 104 5.34 -7.40 -3.29
N PHE A 105 4.85 -6.20 -2.98
CA PHE A 105 3.42 -5.93 -2.87
C PHE A 105 2.68 -6.09 -4.21
N PHE A 106 3.30 -5.78 -5.34
CA PHE A 106 2.72 -6.04 -6.67
C PHE A 106 3.08 -7.42 -7.22
N CYS A 107 4.28 -7.93 -6.93
CA CYS A 107 4.71 -9.26 -7.35
C CYS A 107 3.84 -10.36 -6.72
N GLY A 108 3.48 -10.21 -5.45
CA GLY A 108 2.48 -11.03 -4.76
C GLY A 108 3.09 -12.06 -3.81
N HIS A 109 2.49 -13.26 -3.81
CA HIS A 109 2.74 -14.29 -2.79
C HIS A 109 3.77 -15.36 -3.18
N SER A 110 4.42 -15.23 -4.35
CA SER A 110 5.52 -16.13 -4.72
C SER A 110 6.74 -15.87 -3.84
N SER A 111 7.51 -16.91 -3.52
CA SER A 111 8.72 -16.80 -2.70
C SER A 111 9.74 -15.81 -3.29
N GLU A 112 9.95 -15.88 -4.60
CA GLU A 112 10.88 -15.03 -5.34
C GLU A 112 10.55 -13.53 -5.22
N CYS A 113 9.29 -13.17 -4.97
CA CYS A 113 8.90 -11.77 -4.74
C CYS A 113 9.60 -11.13 -3.54
N TRP A 114 9.99 -11.94 -2.56
CA TRP A 114 10.57 -11.50 -1.30
C TRP A 114 12.10 -11.66 -1.26
N ASN A 115 12.70 -12.12 -2.37
CA ASN A 115 14.13 -12.09 -2.58
C ASN A 115 14.55 -10.67 -2.98
N VAL A 116 15.19 -9.96 -2.06
CA VAL A 116 15.59 -8.56 -2.23
C VAL A 116 16.50 -8.43 -3.46
N GLY A 117 16.15 -7.51 -4.37
CA GLY A 117 16.91 -7.28 -5.59
C GLY A 117 16.63 -8.28 -6.72
N SER A 118 15.67 -9.19 -6.55
CA SER A 118 15.31 -10.14 -7.61
C SER A 118 14.80 -9.42 -8.86
N ARG A 119 15.49 -9.63 -9.99
CA ARG A 119 15.06 -9.12 -11.29
C ARG A 119 13.74 -9.75 -11.74
N TRP A 120 13.54 -11.03 -11.45
CA TRP A 120 12.29 -11.71 -11.75
C TRP A 120 11.12 -11.06 -11.00
N ALA A 121 11.30 -10.73 -9.71
CA ALA A 121 10.26 -10.10 -8.91
C ALA A 121 9.88 -8.71 -9.44
N LEU A 122 10.87 -7.94 -9.91
CA LEU A 122 10.63 -6.65 -10.54
C LEU A 122 9.77 -6.79 -11.81
N GLU A 123 10.14 -7.72 -12.70
CA GLU A 123 9.39 -7.92 -13.94
C GLU A 123 7.99 -8.48 -13.67
N GLN A 124 7.84 -9.40 -12.71
CA GLN A 124 6.53 -9.91 -12.30
C GLN A 124 5.66 -8.81 -11.67
N ALA A 125 6.24 -7.91 -10.86
CA ALA A 125 5.51 -6.78 -10.29
C ALA A 125 4.98 -5.84 -11.37
N LYS A 126 5.80 -5.51 -12.38
CA LYS A 126 5.37 -4.71 -13.54
C LYS A 126 4.27 -5.42 -14.32
N TYR A 127 4.44 -6.72 -14.57
CA TYR A 127 3.45 -7.53 -15.28
C TYR A 127 2.11 -7.51 -14.53
N ASN A 128 2.09 -7.75 -13.22
CA ASN A 128 0.86 -7.74 -12.44
C ASN A 128 0.22 -6.34 -12.41
N LEU A 129 1.05 -5.29 -12.27
CA LEU A 129 0.56 -3.91 -12.30
C LEU A 129 -0.21 -3.61 -13.60
N ILE A 130 0.32 -4.02 -14.75
CA ILE A 130 -0.32 -3.76 -16.05
C ILE A 130 -1.53 -4.67 -16.30
N ASN A 131 -1.47 -5.94 -15.91
CA ASN A 131 -2.47 -6.93 -16.30
C ASN A 131 -3.59 -7.15 -15.27
N GLU A 132 -3.35 -6.85 -14.00
CA GLU A 132 -4.26 -7.23 -12.90
C GLU A 132 -4.80 -6.03 -12.10
N TYR A 133 -4.11 -4.88 -12.13
CA TYR A 133 -4.59 -3.66 -11.49
C TYR A 133 -5.36 -2.80 -12.48
N PHE A 134 -6.52 -2.34 -12.06
CA PHE A 134 -7.38 -1.44 -12.83
C PHE A 134 -6.77 -0.04 -12.93
N LEU A 135 -6.26 0.48 -11.82
CA LEU A 135 -5.57 1.77 -11.77
C LEU A 135 -4.59 1.79 -10.59
N VAL A 136 -3.39 2.31 -10.82
CA VAL A 136 -2.39 2.56 -9.78
C VAL A 136 -1.97 4.02 -9.85
N GLY A 137 -2.26 4.77 -8.79
CA GLY A 137 -1.86 6.17 -8.67
C GLY A 137 -0.53 6.34 -7.95
N VAL A 138 -0.06 7.58 -7.90
CA VAL A 138 1.06 8.00 -7.04
C VAL A 138 0.56 8.94 -5.95
N THR A 139 1.23 8.94 -4.80
CA THR A 139 0.77 9.69 -3.61
C THR A 139 0.76 11.20 -3.85
N GLU A 140 1.70 11.68 -4.67
CA GLU A 140 1.91 13.07 -5.02
C GLU A 140 0.81 13.62 -5.96
N GLU A 141 0.13 12.74 -6.71
CA GLU A 141 -0.96 13.05 -7.67
C GLU A 141 -2.28 12.39 -7.23
N LEU A 142 -2.52 12.31 -5.92
CA LEU A 142 -3.67 11.60 -5.36
C LEU A 142 -5.02 12.20 -5.80
N GLU A 143 -5.07 13.51 -6.05
CA GLU A 143 -6.28 14.18 -6.53
C GLU A 143 -6.71 13.66 -7.91
N ASP A 144 -5.77 13.59 -8.85
CA ASP A 144 -6.03 13.12 -10.21
C ASP A 144 -6.41 11.63 -10.21
N PHE A 145 -5.76 10.83 -9.38
CA PHE A 145 -6.14 9.44 -9.16
C PHE A 145 -7.59 9.30 -8.67
N ILE A 146 -8.02 10.12 -7.70
CA ILE A 146 -9.39 10.11 -7.18
C ILE A 146 -10.38 10.52 -8.28
N MET A 147 -10.05 11.56 -9.06
CA MET A 147 -10.89 12.03 -10.16
C MET A 147 -11.12 10.96 -11.23
N LEU A 148 -10.07 10.22 -11.61
CA LEU A 148 -10.17 9.11 -12.55
C LEU A 148 -11.04 7.96 -11.99
N LEU A 149 -10.89 7.63 -10.71
CA LEU A 149 -11.73 6.62 -10.06
C LEU A 149 -13.21 7.04 -9.96
N GLU A 150 -13.48 8.31 -9.71
CA GLU A 150 -14.84 8.86 -9.72
C GLU A 150 -15.50 8.71 -11.09
N ALA A 151 -14.77 9.04 -12.16
CA ALA A 151 -15.26 8.89 -13.53
C ALA A 151 -15.49 7.43 -13.92
N ALA A 152 -14.56 6.53 -13.59
CA ALA A 152 -14.57 5.15 -14.09
C ALA A 152 -15.33 4.16 -13.18
N LEU A 153 -15.38 4.41 -11.86
CA LEU A 153 -16.04 3.57 -10.86
C LEU A 153 -17.02 4.39 -9.98
N PRO A 154 -17.99 5.11 -10.58
CA PRO A 154 -18.86 6.06 -9.87
C PRO A 154 -19.74 5.41 -8.79
N ARG A 155 -19.96 4.09 -8.84
CA ARG A 155 -20.70 3.38 -7.78
C ARG A 155 -19.98 3.46 -6.43
N PHE A 156 -18.65 3.55 -6.42
CA PHE A 156 -17.84 3.67 -5.21
C PHE A 156 -17.40 5.11 -4.95
N PHE A 157 -17.08 5.87 -6.00
CA PHE A 157 -16.32 7.12 -5.87
C PHE A 157 -17.10 8.38 -6.29
N ARG A 158 -18.41 8.31 -6.54
CA ARG A 158 -19.21 9.52 -6.81
C ARG A 158 -19.12 10.51 -5.65
N GLY A 159 -18.75 11.75 -5.95
CA GLY A 159 -18.51 12.83 -5.00
C GLY A 159 -17.14 12.81 -4.33
N ALA A 160 -16.25 11.86 -4.66
CA ALA A 160 -14.97 11.71 -3.98
C ALA A 160 -14.01 12.87 -4.27
N THR A 161 -14.00 13.41 -5.49
CA THR A 161 -13.15 14.55 -5.87
C THR A 161 -13.51 15.79 -5.06
N GLU A 162 -14.81 16.08 -4.96
CA GLU A 162 -15.31 17.21 -4.19
C GLU A 162 -14.97 17.07 -2.70
N LEU A 163 -15.23 15.88 -2.14
CA LEU A 163 -14.88 15.58 -0.75
C LEU A 163 -13.38 15.71 -0.47
N TYR A 164 -12.51 15.33 -1.42
CA TYR A 164 -11.07 15.46 -1.27
C TYR A 164 -10.61 16.93 -1.27
N ARG A 165 -11.21 17.76 -2.13
CA ARG A 165 -10.88 19.19 -2.26
C ARG A 165 -11.34 20.02 -1.07
N THR A 166 -12.57 19.80 -0.61
CA THR A 166 -13.21 20.64 0.43
C THR A 166 -13.17 20.04 1.83
N GLY A 167 -12.92 18.74 1.95
CA GLY A 167 -12.86 18.06 3.23
C GLY A 167 -11.69 18.55 4.09
N LYS A 168 -11.82 18.37 5.42
CA LYS A 168 -10.79 18.77 6.41
C LYS A 168 -9.45 18.02 6.28
N LYS A 169 -9.31 17.10 5.31
CA LYS A 169 -8.16 16.23 5.08
C LYS A 169 -7.65 15.49 6.32
N SER A 170 -8.45 15.39 7.39
CA SER A 170 -8.11 14.77 8.67
C SER A 170 -7.83 13.26 8.60
N HIS A 171 -8.26 12.63 7.51
CA HIS A 171 -8.00 11.23 7.19
C HIS A 171 -6.64 11.03 6.48
N LEU A 172 -6.02 12.10 5.97
CA LEU A 172 -4.68 12.05 5.39
C LEU A 172 -3.66 12.09 6.53
N ARG A 173 -3.18 10.91 6.92
CA ARG A 173 -2.19 10.75 7.99
C ARG A 173 -0.90 11.46 7.61
N LYS A 174 -0.40 12.32 8.49
CA LYS A 174 0.92 12.90 8.36
C LYS A 174 1.80 12.40 9.49
N THR A 175 3.06 12.12 9.16
CA THR A 175 4.08 11.92 10.18
C THR A 175 4.27 13.24 10.91
N THR A 176 4.14 13.22 12.23
CA THR A 176 4.10 14.44 13.06
C THR A 176 5.35 15.30 12.91
N GLU A 177 6.52 14.66 12.79
CA GLU A 177 7.80 15.33 12.58
C GLU A 177 8.61 14.58 11.53
N LYS A 178 9.12 15.30 10.54
CA LYS A 178 10.22 14.88 9.65
C LYS A 178 11.33 15.90 9.84
N LYS A 179 12.52 15.45 10.20
CA LYS A 179 13.71 16.30 10.36
C LYS A 179 14.68 16.04 9.24
#